data_AF-A0A833LPD1-F1
#
_entry.id   AF-A0A833LPD1-F1
#
_cell.length_a   1.000
_cell.length_b   1.000
_cell.length_c   1.000
_cell.angle_alpha   90.00
_cell.angle_beta   90.00
_cell.angle_gamma   90.00
#
_symmetry.space_group_name_H-M   'P 1'
#
loop_
_entity.id
_entity.type
_entity.pdbx_description
1 polymer ?
#
loop_
_entity_poly.entity_id
_entity_poly.type
_entity_poly.pdbx_seq_one_letter_code
_entity_poly.pdbx_strand_id
1 'polypeptide(L)' 'MRRWRGRFLARLRAIAPRYPPRREVDRQARADMAASSVEGGLPGRRRANPSMLPRRIPLYRELIRATFQPE' A
#
# COMPACT_ATOMS: atom_id res chain seq x y z
N MET A 1 -7.11 10.33 -4.47
CA MET A 1 -5.74 9.80 -4.42
C MET A 1 -4.83 10.46 -3.38
N ARG A 2 -4.64 11.79 -3.41
CA ARG A 2 -3.65 12.49 -2.57
C ARG A 2 -3.83 12.33 -1.05
N ARG A 3 -5.05 12.38 -0.54
CA ARG A 3 -5.34 12.27 0.91
C ARG A 3 -5.00 10.88 1.46
N TRP A 4 -5.40 9.82 0.77
CA TRP A 4 -5.06 8.45 1.14
C TRP A 4 -3.58 8.14 0.96
N ARG A 5 -2.97 8.62 -0.13
CA ARG A 5 -1.52 8.48 -0.36
C ARG A 5 -0.70 9.05 0.78
N GLY A 6 -1.00 10.29 1.21
CA GLY A 6 -0.32 10.90 2.36
C GLY A 6 -0.47 10.08 3.64
N ARG A 7 -1.68 9.55 3.89
CA ARG A 7 -1.98 8.72 5.05
C ARG A 7 -1.21 7.39 5.07
N PHE A 8 -1.02 6.75 3.92
CA PHE A 8 -0.24 5.52 3.79
C PHE A 8 1.26 5.79 3.85
N LEU A 9 1.74 6.83 3.17
CA LEU A 9 3.16 7.21 3.20
C LEU A 9 3.63 7.55 4.61
N ALA A 10 2.83 8.28 5.40
CA ALA A 10 3.14 8.59 6.79
C ALA A 10 3.33 7.31 7.63
N ARG A 11 2.48 6.30 7.44
CA ARG A 11 2.61 4.99 8.10
C ARG A 11 3.87 4.25 7.66
N LEU A 12 4.15 4.21 6.35
CA LEU A 12 5.35 3.58 5.81
C LEU A 12 6.65 4.23 6.34
N ARG A 13 6.66 5.56 6.50
CA ARG A 13 7.78 6.28 7.12
C ARG A 13 7.93 5.98 8.60
N ALA A 14 6.83 5.76 9.33
CA ALA A 14 6.88 5.43 10.75
C ALA A 14 7.37 4.01 11.02
N ILE A 15 7.09 3.05 10.13
CA ILE A 15 7.54 1.66 10.31
C ILE A 15 8.99 1.43 9.86
N ALA A 16 9.49 2.18 8.88
CA ALA A 16 10.81 1.94 8.29
C ALA A 16 11.99 2.01 9.30
N PRO A 17 11.98 2.89 10.32
CA PRO A 17 13.02 2.88 11.36
C PRO A 17 12.99 1.64 12.25
N ARG A 18 11.80 1.07 12.49
CA ARG A 18 11.62 -0.11 13.34
C ARG A 18 11.82 -1.43 12.59
N TYR A 19 11.52 -1.40 11.30
CA TYR A 19 11.61 -2.51 10.37
C TYR A 19 12.29 -1.98 9.10
N PRO A 20 13.63 -1.98 9.04
CA PRO A 20 14.33 -1.52 7.85
C PRO A 20 13.96 -2.44 6.66
N PRO A 21 13.60 -1.88 5.50
CA PRO A 21 13.21 -2.70 4.35
C PRO A 21 14.41 -3.49 3.84
N ARG A 22 14.20 -4.77 3.49
CA ARG A 22 15.27 -5.69 3.03
C ARG A 22 15.95 -5.24 1.72
N ARG A 23 15.29 -4.38 0.95
CA ARG A 23 15.77 -3.76 -0.29
C ARG A 23 15.35 -2.30 -0.32
N GLU A 24 16.05 -1.48 -1.10
CA GLU A 24 15.58 -0.12 -1.37
C GLU A 24 14.20 -0.19 -2.04
N VAL A 25 13.20 0.42 -1.40
CA VAL A 25 11.82 0.41 -1.88
C VAL A 25 11.32 1.84 -1.99
N ASP A 26 10.77 2.19 -3.15
CA ASP A 26 10.03 3.43 -3.32
C ASP A 26 8.75 3.41 -2.47
N ARG A 27 8.83 4.08 -1.31
CA ARG A 27 7.73 4.18 -0.35
C ARG A 27 6.55 4.97 -0.92
N GLN A 28 6.80 5.87 -1.87
CA GLN A 28 5.75 6.66 -2.53
C GLN A 28 4.94 5.77 -3.47
N ALA A 29 5.61 4.99 -4.33
CA ALA A 29 4.95 4.00 -5.19
C ALA A 29 4.14 2.98 -4.38
N ARG A 30 4.64 2.56 -3.21
CA ARG A 30 3.91 1.68 -2.27
C ARG A 30 2.66 2.32 -1.69
N ALA A 31 2.72 3.62 -1.36
CA ALA A 31 1.57 4.37 -0.88
C ALA A 31 0.53 4.59 -2.00
N ASP A 32 0.98 4.79 -3.24
CA ASP A 32 0.12 4.90 -4.41
C ASP A 32 -0.65 3.61 -4.70
N MET A 33 0.00 2.45 -4.58
CA MET A 33 -0.67 1.14 -4.70
C MET A 33 -1.74 0.92 -3.61
N ALA A 34 -1.47 1.35 -2.38
CA ALA A 34 -2.43 1.29 -1.27
C ALA A 34 -3.64 2.20 -1.54
N ALA A 35 -3.38 3.45 -1.92
CA ALA A 35 -4.42 4.43 -2.22
C ALA A 35 -5.31 3.98 -3.39
N SER A 36 -4.71 3.44 -4.45
CA SER A 36 -5.43 2.85 -5.59
C SER A 36 -6.23 1.59 -5.22
N SER A 37 -5.92 0.96 -4.10
CA SER A 37 -6.68 -0.18 -3.59
C SER A 37 -7.96 0.26 -2.90
N VAL A 38 -7.88 1.30 -2.06
CA VAL A 38 -9.03 1.86 -1.32
C VAL A 38 -9.98 2.64 -2.22
N GLU A 39 -9.47 3.38 -3.19
CA GLU A 39 -10.30 4.20 -4.09
C GLU A 39 -10.96 3.39 -5.23
N GLY A 40 -10.68 2.09 -5.32
CA GLY A 40 -11.46 1.18 -6.17
C GLY A 40 -11.11 1.18 -7.66
N GLY A 41 -9.98 1.73 -8.09
CA GLY A 41 -9.54 1.56 -9.48
C GLY A 41 -8.39 2.47 -9.86
N LEU A 42 -7.58 2.00 -10.81
CA LEU A 42 -6.70 2.85 -11.61
C LEU A 42 -7.48 4.10 -12.08
N PRO A 43 -6.88 5.29 -12.11
CA PRO A 43 -7.52 6.47 -12.68
C PRO A 43 -7.95 6.14 -14.12
N GLY A 44 -9.26 5.99 -14.35
CA GLY A 44 -9.84 5.63 -15.65
C GLY A 44 -10.88 4.50 -15.69
N ARG A 45 -11.02 3.65 -14.65
CA ARG A 45 -12.07 2.59 -14.62
C ARG A 45 -13.23 2.95 -13.68
N ARG A 46 -14.41 3.16 -14.27
CA ARG A 46 -15.61 3.74 -13.62
C ARG A 46 -16.42 2.81 -12.71
N ARG A 47 -15.94 1.60 -12.36
CA ARG A 47 -16.63 0.71 -11.42
C ARG A 47 -15.63 0.09 -10.46
N ALA A 48 -15.56 0.66 -9.26
CA ALA A 48 -14.99 -0.04 -8.12
C ALA A 48 -15.83 -1.28 -7.87
N ASN A 49 -15.25 -2.46 -8.07
CA ASN A 49 -15.91 -3.71 -7.68
C ASN A 49 -15.74 -3.88 -6.15
N PRO A 50 -16.80 -3.77 -5.34
CA PRO A 50 -16.69 -3.82 -3.88
C PRO A 50 -16.11 -5.16 -3.38
N SER A 51 -16.33 -6.24 -4.15
CA SER A 51 -15.81 -7.58 -3.83
C SER A 51 -14.29 -7.74 -3.99
N MET A 52 -13.62 -6.76 -4.63
CA MET A 52 -12.15 -6.78 -4.78
C MET A 52 -11.42 -6.31 -3.53
N LEU A 53 -12.02 -5.45 -2.72
CA LEU A 53 -11.37 -4.90 -1.51
C LEU A 53 -10.99 -6.00 -0.50
N PRO A 54 -11.89 -6.94 -0.13
CA PRO A 54 -11.56 -8.03 0.79
C PRO A 54 -10.44 -8.94 0.29
N ARG A 55 -10.28 -9.08 -1.04
CA ARG A 55 -9.22 -9.89 -1.65
C ARG A 55 -7.89 -9.14 -1.74
N ARG A 56 -7.90 -7.82 -1.93
CA ARG A 56 -6.67 -7.01 -2.11
C ARG A 56 -5.99 -6.63 -0.79
N ILE A 57 -6.75 -6.47 0.29
CA ILE A 57 -6.21 -6.12 1.61
C ILE A 57 -5.21 -7.16 2.14
N PRO A 58 -5.52 -8.48 2.16
CA PRO A 58 -4.57 -9.48 2.63
C PRO A 58 -3.30 -9.54 1.77
N LEU A 59 -3.44 -9.49 0.44
CA LEU A 59 -2.29 -9.47 -0.49
C LEU A 59 -1.38 -8.25 -0.27
N TYR A 60 -1.97 -7.06 -0.07
CA TYR A 60 -1.20 -5.87 0.24
C TYR A 60 -0.49 -5.99 1.59
N ARG A 61 -1.14 -6.61 2.60
CA ARG A 61 -0.51 -6.87 3.89
C ARG A 61 0.68 -7.82 3.78
N GLU A 62 0.56 -8.91 3.04
CA GLU A 62 1.66 -9.85 2.81
C GLU A 62 2.83 -9.19 2.08
N LEU A 63 2.52 -8.35 1.09
CA LEU A 63 3.52 -7.60 0.36
C LEU A 63 4.32 -6.62 1.25
N ILE A 64 3.65 -5.96 2.19
CA ILE A 64 4.29 -5.12 3.21
C ILE A 64 5.14 -5.99 4.15
N ARG A 65 4.62 -7.13 4.61
CA ARG A 65 5.39 -8.06 5.46
C ARG A 65 6.64 -8.57 4.76
N ALA A 66 6.56 -9.01 3.51
CA ALA A 66 7.72 -9.45 2.74
C ALA A 66 8.76 -8.33 2.53
N THR A 67 8.33 -7.07 2.54
CA THR A 67 9.22 -5.92 2.40
C THR A 67 9.94 -5.57 3.70
N PHE A 68 9.24 -5.69 4.85
CA PHE A 68 9.67 -5.11 6.13
C PHE A 68 9.98 -6.14 7.22
N GLN A 69 9.47 -7.38 7.17
CA GLN A 69 9.82 -8.40 8.18
C GLN A 69 11.21 -8.99 7.89
N PRO A 70 12.12 -8.99 8.88
CA PRO A 70 13.26 -9.90 8.86
C PRO A 70 12.76 -11.35 9.03
N GLU A 71 13.50 -12.32 8.48
CA GLU A 71 13.24 -13.76 8.71
C GLU A 71 13.39 -14.14 10.19
#